data_AF-A0A418T9G2-F1
#
_entry.id   AF-A0A418T9G2-F1
#
_cell.length_a   1.000
_cell.length_b   1.000
_cell.length_c   1.000
_cell.angle_alpha   90.00
_cell.angle_beta   90.00
_cell.angle_gamma   90.00
#
_symmetry.space_group_name_H-M   'P 1'
#
loop_
_entity.id
_entity.type
_entity.pdbx_description
1 polymer ?
#
loop_
_entity_poly.entity_id
_entity_poly.type
_entity_poly.pdbx_seq_one_letter_code
_entity_poly.pdbx_strand_id
1 'polypeptide(L)' 'MTNEHNELENVNFGQLPISKNEDVEFSEELADEADRKAQQRAKEADERAQEQ' A
#
# COMPACT_ATOMS: atom_id res chain seq x y z
N MET A 1 -10.54 25.62 26.24
CA MET A 1 -9.76 24.45 25.80
C MET A 1 -10.73 23.62 24.98
N THR A 2 -10.63 23.70 23.65
CA THR A 2 -11.53 23.00 22.74
C THR A 2 -11.14 21.53 22.71
N ASN A 3 -12.07 20.65 23.11
CA ASN A 3 -11.93 19.21 22.95
C ASN A 3 -11.72 18.90 21.47
N GLU A 4 -10.50 18.51 21.10
CA GLU A 4 -10.23 17.88 19.82
C GLU A 4 -10.92 16.51 19.85
N HIS A 5 -12.06 16.39 19.19
CA HIS A 5 -12.72 15.12 18.99
C HIS A 5 -11.76 14.23 18.20
N ASN A 6 -11.40 13.09 18.80
CA ASN A 6 -10.49 12.11 18.24
C ASN A 6 -11.17 11.45 17.03
N GLU A 7 -11.04 12.05 15.85
CA GLU A 7 -11.70 11.64 14.59
C GLU A 7 -11.38 10.20 14.17
N LEU A 8 -10.39 9.59 14.82
CA LEU A 8 -9.91 8.23 14.57
C LEU A 8 -10.75 7.13 15.24
N GLU A 9 -11.63 7.45 16.20
CA GLU A 9 -12.39 6.44 16.96
C GLU A 9 -13.52 5.77 16.18
N ASN A 10 -13.98 6.39 15.09
CA ASN A 10 -15.04 5.85 14.23
C ASN A 10 -14.54 5.30 12.89
N VAL A 11 -13.22 5.23 12.68
CA VAL A 11 -12.64 4.72 11.44
C VAL A 11 -12.53 3.20 11.52
N ASN A 12 -13.36 2.50 10.76
CA ASN A 12 -13.21 1.06 10.58
C ASN A 12 -12.03 0.76 9.63
N PHE A 13 -10.84 0.63 10.19
CA PHE A 13 -9.62 0.28 9.44
C PHE A 13 -9.68 -1.08 8.73
N GLY A 14 -10.62 -1.95 9.10
CA GLY A 14 -10.85 -3.24 8.44
C GLY A 14 -11.64 -3.16 7.13
N GLN A 15 -12.20 -2.00 6.79
CA GLN A 15 -13.00 -1.77 5.57
C GLN A 15 -12.50 -0.60 4.73
N LEU A 16 -11.23 -0.20 4.89
CA LEU A 16 -10.65 0.80 4.01
C LEU A 16 -10.57 0.24 2.59
N PRO A 17 -10.93 1.04 1.57
CA PRO A 17 -10.79 0.61 0.19
C PRO A 17 -9.32 0.33 -0.10
N ILE A 18 -9.03 -0.90 -0.53
CA ILE A 18 -7.70 -1.25 -1.03
C ILE A 18 -7.49 -0.43 -2.30
N SER A 19 -6.61 0.58 -2.22
CA SER A 19 -6.23 1.36 -3.39
C SER A 19 -5.54 0.42 -4.37
N LYS A 20 -6.13 0.30 -5.55
CA LYS A 20 -5.44 -0.32 -6.69
C LYS A 20 -4.38 0.69 -7.14
N ASN A 21 -3.19 0.20 -7.46
CA ASN A 21 -2.14 1.04 -8.03
C ASN A 21 -2.69 1.59 -9.35
N GLU A 22 -3.13 2.85 -9.37
CA GLU A 22 -3.59 3.52 -10.59
C GLU A 22 -2.35 3.84 -11.44
N ASP A 23 -2.04 2.91 -12.34
CA ASP A 23 -1.14 2.98 -13.50
C ASP A 23 0.08 3.91 -13.36
N VAL A 24 0.92 3.69 -12.34
CA VAL A 24 2.30 4.20 -12.35
C VAL A 24 3.16 3.18 -13.09
N GLU A 25 3.46 3.44 -14.36
CA GLU A 25 4.33 2.57 -15.17
C GLU A 25 5.74 2.50 -14.56
N PHE A 26 6.17 1.29 -14.20
CA PHE A 26 7.52 1.04 -13.69
C PHE A 26 8.55 1.29 -14.81
N SER A 27 9.35 2.35 -14.68
CA SER A 27 10.46 2.62 -15.60
C SER A 27 11.70 1.85 -15.17
N GLU A 28 11.94 0.70 -15.80
CA GLU A 28 13.09 -0.17 -15.49
C GLU A 28 14.45 0.53 -15.72
N GLU A 29 14.52 1.48 -16.67
CA GLU A 29 15.73 2.25 -16.95
C GLU A 29 16.10 3.24 -15.82
N LEU A 30 15.10 3.72 -15.08
CA LEU A 30 15.27 4.62 -13.95
C LEU A 30 15.35 3.88 -12.61
N ALA A 31 14.97 2.60 -12.59
CA ALA A 31 14.93 1.79 -11.38
C ALA A 31 16.33 1.38 -10.94
N ASP A 32 16.66 1.68 -9.69
CA ASP A 32 17.88 1.20 -9.09
C ASP A 32 17.73 -0.25 -8.56
N GLU A 33 18.76 -0.76 -7.88
CA GLU A 33 18.69 -2.12 -7.31
C GLU A 33 17.68 -2.21 -6.15
N ALA A 34 17.47 -1.11 -5.42
CA ALA A 34 16.52 -1.06 -4.30
C ALA A 34 15.07 -1.08 -4.83
N ASP A 35 14.78 -0.36 -5.91
CA ASP A 35 13.47 -0.34 -6.57
C ASP A 35 13.08 -1.74 -7.05
N ARG A 36 14.01 -2.46 -7.68
CA ARG A 36 13.79 -3.84 -8.13
C ARG A 36 13.50 -4.80 -6.96
N LYS A 37 14.23 -4.66 -5.85
CA LYS A 37 13.99 -5.47 -4.64
C LYS A 37 12.64 -5.14 -4.00
N ALA A 38 12.23 -3.87 -4.00
CA ALA A 38 10.94 -3.46 -3.48
C ALA A 38 9.80 -4.06 -4.31
N GLN A 39 9.89 -4.00 -5.64
CA GLN A 39 8.91 -4.58 -6.55
C GLN A 39 8.78 -6.11 -6.38
N GLN A 40 9.91 -6.81 -6.25
CA GLN A 40 9.93 -8.25 -6.00
C GLN A 40 9.22 -8.60 -4.68
N ARG A 41 9.50 -7.86 -3.59
CA ARG A 41 8.85 -8.09 -2.30
C ARG A 41 7.35 -7.79 -2.32
N ALA A 42 6.95 -6.74 -3.03
CA ALA A 42 5.54 -6.38 -3.20
C ALA A 42 4.79 -7.51 -3.92
N LYS A 43 5.34 -8.02 -5.02
CA LYS A 43 4.77 -9.15 -5.77
C LYS A 43 4.62 -10.40 -4.89
N GLU A 44 5.66 -10.76 -4.14
CA GLU A 44 5.60 -11.92 -3.22
C GLU A 44 4.58 -11.74 -2.09
N ALA A 45 4.37 -10.50 -1.62
CA ALA A 45 3.37 -10.22 -0.60
C ALA A 45 1.95 -10.33 -1.16
N ASP A 46 1.73 -9.85 -2.39
CA ASP A 46 0.46 -9.97 -3.10
C ASP A 46 0.13 -11.44 -3.39
N GLU A 47 1.10 -12.24 -3.85
CA GLU A 47 0.95 -13.69 -4.05
C GLU A 47 0.50 -14.38 -2.75
N ARG A 48 1.15 -14.07 -1.61
CA ARG A 48 0.73 -14.59 -0.30
C ARG A 48 -0.66 -14.12 0.12
N ALA A 49 -1.03 -12.89 -0.20
CA ALA A 49 -2.33 -12.33 0.15
C ALA A 49 -3.47 -12.91 -0.71
N GLN A 50 -3.18 -13.35 -1.93
CA GLN A 50 -4.14 -14.03 -2.80
C GLN A 50 -4.35 -15.51 -2.46
N GLU A 51 -3.37 -16.18 -1.84
CA GLU A 51 -3.47 -17.58 -1.42
C GLU A 51 -4.15 -17.80 -0.03
N GLN A 52 -4.61 -16.73 0.62
CA GLN A 52 -5.35 -16.77 1.91
C GLN A 52 -6.87 -16.76 1.69
#